data_AF-A0A450WNK1-F1
#
_entry.id   AF-A0A450WNK1-F1
#
_cell.length_a   1.000
_cell.length_b   1.000
_cell.length_c   1.000
_cell.angle_alpha   90.00
_cell.angle_beta   90.00
_cell.angle_gamma   90.00
#
_symmetry.space_group_name_H-M   'P 1'
#
loop_
_entity.id
_entity.type
_entity.pdbx_description
1 polymer ?
#
loop_
_entity_poly.entity_id
_entity_poly.type
_entity_poly.pdbx_seq_one_letter_code
_entity_poly.pdbx_strand_id
1 'polypeptide(L)'
;MVMGIENVQYKQLPAAFARVDEGLLEECSCLYSDHYGHWSRNAPHAPGEKIRLSANKLRDCWLENKTANLYTARLEKGLIGYAIAIRPKYKDYGVFSWVTQLVVHEDYRNRGIAKRLLFSIWGLSNDFAWGLLTANPYAIRALEKATRRRCSPKRIAINKRKLFNIACENLGDCYQIDCDFPRINKDSKQITVDETGSKIDTRFFVDHSRIPEMVEGALSNGTPWVLGDLEEGWEWFAFTFNDQEQLKLTSDEIEGMIRMSEQVVKRAYSRMLLDKKHKWAKHADKETDFIVEHCRLTPGDTVLDMGCGSGRHALALAEKGLRVTGIDYIPEFTERANQEARKKGLETVEFRTADGREMELDQDYDAAICLYDVVGSFMDDEENKKILISIARGLKPDGVAMITVMNYELTIHNAQHVFSFDSEPNRVLELEPSGIMEETGDIFDPRHYLVDENTHCVYRNEQFTSGESLPKQLIVVDKRYTRQEITTLCEEAGLEVQWAKYTGAGKWRDSFDATEAAAKEIMVFCKKRRAV
;
A
#
# COMPACT_ATOMS: atom_id res chain seq x y z
N MET A 1 12.95 19.84 -16.68
CA MET A 1 12.50 20.14 -15.31
C MET A 1 11.83 18.86 -14.78
N VAL A 2 12.52 18.14 -13.90
CA VAL A 2 12.12 16.82 -13.41
C VAL A 2 11.13 17.02 -12.26
N MET A 3 9.82 16.88 -12.51
CA MET A 3 8.80 16.93 -11.46
C MET A 3 8.23 15.54 -11.15
N GLY A 4 8.36 15.11 -9.89
CA GLY A 4 7.21 14.76 -9.05
C GLY A 4 6.49 13.42 -9.21
N ILE A 5 7.04 12.40 -9.87
CA ILE A 5 6.37 11.06 -9.93
C ILE A 5 6.12 10.49 -8.52
N GLU A 6 6.95 10.86 -7.55
CA GLU A 6 6.82 10.47 -6.14
C GLU A 6 5.56 11.04 -5.46
N ASN A 7 5.00 12.14 -5.98
CA ASN A 7 3.82 12.81 -5.42
C ASN A 7 2.50 12.37 -6.05
N VAL A 8 2.52 11.34 -6.91
CA VAL A 8 1.30 10.84 -7.56
C VAL A 8 0.43 10.08 -6.55
N GLN A 9 -0.82 10.51 -6.39
CA GLN A 9 -1.81 9.90 -5.54
C GLN A 9 -2.63 8.85 -6.30
N TYR A 10 -2.64 7.61 -5.80
CA TYR A 10 -3.46 6.52 -6.31
C TYR A 10 -4.66 6.28 -5.40
N LYS A 11 -5.87 6.23 -6.00
CA LYS A 11 -7.15 5.97 -5.31
C LYS A 11 -7.96 4.90 -6.06
N GLN A 12 -8.85 4.21 -5.35
CA GLN A 12 -9.91 3.37 -5.94
C GLN A 12 -11.25 3.89 -5.51
N LEU A 13 -12.20 3.79 -6.41
CA LEU A 13 -13.61 4.01 -6.16
C LEU A 13 -14.37 2.76 -6.61
N PRO A 14 -15.17 2.14 -5.73
CA PRO A 14 -16.11 1.12 -6.16
C PRO A 14 -17.05 1.67 -7.22
N ALA A 15 -17.44 0.84 -8.18
CA ALA A 15 -18.29 1.27 -9.30
C ALA A 15 -19.56 1.99 -8.86
N ALA A 16 -20.19 1.57 -7.76
CA ALA A 16 -21.37 2.22 -7.21
C ALA A 16 -21.19 3.72 -6.87
N PHE A 17 -19.98 4.12 -6.47
CA PHE A 17 -19.63 5.52 -6.20
C PHE A 17 -19.14 6.23 -7.45
N ALA A 18 -18.27 5.57 -8.21
CA ALA A 18 -17.73 6.15 -9.44
C ALA A 18 -18.83 6.47 -10.48
N ARG A 19 -19.87 5.63 -10.57
CA ARG A 19 -20.95 5.78 -11.57
C ARG A 19 -21.87 6.99 -11.34
N VAL A 20 -21.87 7.57 -10.13
CA VAL A 20 -22.70 8.73 -9.78
C VAL A 20 -21.89 10.03 -9.68
N ASP A 21 -20.57 9.96 -9.86
CA ASP A 21 -19.67 11.11 -9.87
C ASP A 21 -19.47 11.59 -11.31
N GLU A 22 -20.38 12.44 -11.79
CA GLU A 22 -20.36 12.97 -13.16
C GLU A 22 -19.06 13.74 -13.48
N GLY A 23 -18.49 14.45 -12.49
CA GLY A 23 -17.25 15.19 -12.68
C GLY A 23 -16.06 14.26 -12.94
N LEU A 24 -15.96 13.19 -12.16
CA LEU A 24 -14.94 12.16 -12.36
C LEU A 24 -15.10 11.43 -13.70
N LEU A 25 -16.33 11.12 -14.10
CA LEU A 25 -16.61 10.45 -15.38
C LEU A 25 -16.21 11.32 -16.57
N GLU A 26 -16.48 12.62 -16.51
CA GLU A 26 -16.03 13.58 -17.52
C GLU A 26 -14.50 13.67 -17.55
N GLU A 27 -13.82 13.72 -16.40
CA GLU A 27 -12.35 13.70 -16.36
C GLU A 27 -11.77 12.44 -17.03
N CYS A 28 -12.32 11.25 -16.72
CA CYS A 28 -11.91 9.99 -17.35
C CYS A 28 -12.19 9.98 -18.86
N SER A 29 -13.36 10.47 -19.27
CA SER A 29 -13.80 10.60 -20.67
C SER A 29 -12.86 11.50 -21.47
N CYS A 30 -12.52 12.69 -20.94
CA CYS A 30 -11.56 13.61 -21.55
C CYS A 30 -10.17 12.97 -21.64
N LEU A 31 -9.66 12.39 -20.54
CA LEU A 31 -8.34 11.77 -20.55
C LEU A 31 -8.23 10.65 -21.59
N TYR A 32 -9.25 9.79 -21.68
CA TYR A 32 -9.31 8.76 -22.72
C TYR A 32 -9.32 9.41 -24.11
N SER A 33 -10.28 10.29 -24.35
CA SER A 33 -10.55 10.86 -25.66
C SER A 33 -9.39 11.70 -26.21
N ASP A 34 -8.55 12.26 -25.34
CA ASP A 34 -7.44 13.10 -25.76
C ASP A 34 -6.13 12.34 -25.92
N HIS A 35 -5.91 11.29 -25.12
CA HIS A 35 -4.63 10.60 -25.04
C HIS A 35 -4.66 9.11 -25.37
N TYR A 36 -5.81 8.45 -25.60
CA TYR A 36 -5.84 7.00 -25.83
C TYR A 36 -5.18 6.63 -27.17
N GLY A 37 -5.64 7.22 -28.27
CA GLY A 37 -5.09 6.94 -29.60
C GLY A 37 -6.00 7.40 -30.75
N HIS A 38 -5.68 6.92 -31.95
CA HIS A 38 -6.44 7.19 -33.18
C HIS A 38 -6.91 5.87 -33.80
N TRP A 39 -8.02 5.94 -34.54
CA TRP A 39 -8.46 4.86 -35.40
C TRP A 39 -7.45 4.64 -36.53
N SER A 40 -7.24 3.39 -36.93
CA SER A 40 -6.48 3.06 -38.12
C SER A 40 -7.08 3.75 -39.36
N ARG A 41 -6.24 3.99 -40.37
CA ARG A 41 -6.70 4.48 -41.67
C ARG A 41 -7.60 3.49 -42.40
N ASN A 42 -7.52 2.19 -42.05
CA ASN A 42 -8.39 1.16 -42.59
C ASN A 42 -9.59 0.87 -41.69
N ALA A 43 -9.78 1.63 -40.61
CA ALA A 43 -10.91 1.43 -39.72
C ALA A 43 -12.22 1.62 -40.52
N PRO A 44 -13.23 0.76 -40.27
CA PRO A 44 -14.50 0.86 -40.98
C PRO A 44 -15.19 2.20 -40.70
N HIS A 45 -14.93 2.81 -39.55
CA HIS A 45 -15.57 4.05 -39.07
C HIS A 45 -14.49 5.02 -38.55
N ALA A 46 -14.70 6.32 -38.81
CA ALA A 46 -13.83 7.42 -38.38
C ALA A 46 -12.31 7.23 -38.63
N PRO A 47 -11.89 6.80 -39.83
CA PRO A 47 -10.49 6.43 -40.10
C PRO A 47 -9.52 7.59 -39.88
N GLY A 48 -8.49 7.36 -39.06
CA GLY A 48 -7.48 8.36 -38.69
C GLY A 48 -7.93 9.40 -37.65
N GLU A 49 -9.20 9.39 -37.24
CA GLU A 49 -9.69 10.30 -36.21
C GLU A 49 -9.30 9.84 -34.79
N LYS A 50 -9.35 10.75 -33.82
CA LYS A 50 -9.16 10.40 -32.41
C LYS A 50 -10.27 9.46 -31.95
N ILE A 51 -9.89 8.43 -31.20
CA ILE A 51 -10.85 7.53 -30.56
C ILE A 51 -11.49 8.29 -29.39
N ARG A 52 -12.82 8.39 -29.38
CA ARG A 52 -13.58 9.10 -28.36
C ARG A 52 -14.39 8.13 -27.51
N LEU A 53 -14.50 8.42 -26.21
CA LEU A 53 -15.31 7.67 -25.26
C LEU A 53 -16.05 8.66 -24.38
N SER A 54 -17.38 8.54 -24.28
CA SER A 54 -18.19 9.44 -23.46
C SER A 54 -18.31 8.95 -22.01
N ALA A 55 -18.56 9.90 -21.10
CA ALA A 55 -18.88 9.63 -19.70
C ALA A 55 -20.05 8.64 -19.54
N ASN A 56 -21.10 8.80 -20.36
CA ASN A 56 -22.25 7.88 -20.38
C ASN A 56 -21.84 6.44 -20.71
N LYS A 57 -20.98 6.25 -21.72
CA LYS A 57 -20.48 4.91 -22.07
C LYS A 57 -19.63 4.33 -20.94
N LEU A 58 -18.74 5.12 -20.32
CA LEU A 58 -17.99 4.68 -19.13
C LEU A 58 -18.91 4.20 -18.01
N ARG A 59 -19.97 4.96 -17.73
CA ARG A 59 -20.97 4.60 -16.72
C ARG A 59 -21.71 3.31 -17.09
N ASP A 60 -22.35 3.29 -18.24
CA ASP A 60 -23.35 2.28 -18.59
C ASP A 60 -22.69 0.95 -19.00
N CYS A 61 -21.52 1.00 -19.63
CA CYS A 61 -20.82 -0.20 -20.13
C CYS A 61 -19.82 -0.79 -19.14
N TRP A 62 -19.21 0.02 -18.26
CA TRP A 62 -18.21 -0.47 -17.31
C TRP A 62 -18.67 -0.40 -15.85
N LEU A 63 -19.16 0.75 -15.40
CA LEU A 63 -19.43 1.00 -13.98
C LEU A 63 -20.84 0.57 -13.53
N GLU A 64 -21.69 0.10 -14.44
CA GLU A 64 -22.91 -0.63 -14.07
C GLU A 64 -22.59 -2.06 -13.59
N ASN A 65 -21.42 -2.59 -13.94
CA ASN A 65 -20.95 -3.87 -13.42
C ASN A 65 -20.60 -3.75 -11.93
N LYS A 66 -21.33 -4.48 -11.08
CA LYS A 66 -21.16 -4.46 -9.60
C LYS A 66 -19.81 -4.96 -9.11
N THR A 67 -19.05 -5.66 -9.96
CA THR A 67 -17.70 -6.14 -9.67
C THR A 67 -16.61 -5.23 -10.24
N ALA A 68 -17.01 -4.13 -10.90
CA ALA A 68 -16.09 -3.12 -11.41
C ALA A 68 -15.58 -2.20 -10.30
N ASN A 69 -14.36 -1.73 -10.49
CA ASN A 69 -13.73 -0.72 -9.67
C ASN A 69 -12.95 0.25 -10.57
N LEU A 70 -13.04 1.54 -10.29
CA LEU A 70 -12.27 2.59 -10.95
C LEU A 70 -11.04 2.92 -10.11
N TYR A 71 -9.88 3.01 -10.76
CA TYR A 71 -8.59 3.30 -10.15
C TYR A 71 -8.03 4.54 -10.79
N THR A 72 -7.62 5.54 -10.01
CA THR A 72 -7.15 6.82 -10.53
C THR A 72 -5.74 7.12 -10.04
N ALA A 73 -4.91 7.67 -10.92
CA ALA A 73 -3.62 8.28 -10.62
C ALA A 73 -3.74 9.79 -10.82
N ARG A 74 -3.57 10.56 -9.75
CA ARG A 74 -3.66 12.01 -9.76
C ARG A 74 -2.34 12.63 -9.34
N LEU A 75 -1.91 13.66 -10.05
CA LEU A 75 -0.81 14.52 -9.62
C LEU A 75 -1.42 15.87 -9.26
N GLU A 76 -1.17 16.31 -8.02
CA GLU A 76 -1.87 17.44 -7.40
C GLU A 76 -3.40 17.24 -7.42
N LYS A 77 -4.11 17.89 -8.35
CA LYS A 77 -5.55 17.74 -8.56
C LYS A 77 -5.91 17.13 -9.92
N GLY A 78 -4.96 17.03 -10.87
CA GLY A 78 -5.22 16.56 -12.22
C GLY A 78 -5.18 15.03 -12.34
N LEU A 79 -6.14 14.46 -13.07
CA LEU A 79 -6.12 13.05 -13.45
C LEU A 79 -5.07 12.82 -14.53
N ILE A 80 -4.04 12.03 -14.23
CA ILE A 80 -2.95 11.70 -15.16
C ILE A 80 -2.98 10.24 -15.63
N GLY A 81 -3.86 9.42 -15.05
CA GLY A 81 -4.14 8.07 -15.49
C GLY A 81 -5.32 7.45 -14.75
N TYR A 82 -5.98 6.49 -15.38
CA TYR A 82 -6.95 5.65 -14.70
C TYR A 82 -6.97 4.22 -15.26
N ALA A 83 -7.54 3.31 -14.48
CA ALA A 83 -7.85 1.96 -14.92
C ALA A 83 -9.22 1.53 -14.40
N ILE A 84 -9.90 0.67 -15.15
CA ILE A 84 -11.13 0.00 -14.68
C ILE A 84 -10.87 -1.50 -14.64
N ALA A 85 -11.04 -2.09 -13.46
CA ALA A 85 -10.91 -3.53 -13.28
C ALA A 85 -12.25 -4.16 -12.91
N ILE A 86 -12.63 -5.21 -13.62
CA ILE A 86 -13.82 -6.03 -13.36
C ILE A 86 -13.35 -7.32 -12.68
N ARG A 87 -13.80 -7.53 -11.43
CA ARG A 87 -13.26 -8.55 -10.52
C ARG A 87 -14.31 -9.53 -9.98
N PRO A 88 -14.96 -10.34 -10.83
CA PRO A 88 -15.94 -11.32 -10.37
C PRO A 88 -15.26 -12.42 -9.56
N LYS A 89 -15.96 -12.88 -8.51
CA LYS A 89 -15.54 -14.00 -7.66
C LYS A 89 -16.42 -15.22 -7.95
N TYR A 90 -15.78 -16.34 -8.26
CA TYR A 90 -16.42 -17.61 -8.51
C TYR A 90 -16.07 -18.60 -7.39
N LYS A 91 -17.01 -19.49 -7.05
CA LYS A 91 -16.85 -20.44 -5.95
C LYS A 91 -15.68 -21.41 -6.15
N ASP A 92 -15.52 -21.92 -7.37
CA ASP A 92 -14.57 -23.00 -7.66
C ASP A 92 -13.18 -22.50 -8.09
N TYR A 93 -13.08 -21.23 -8.47
CA TYR A 93 -11.85 -20.65 -9.04
C TYR A 93 -11.37 -19.40 -8.29
N GLY A 94 -12.12 -18.89 -7.32
CA GLY A 94 -11.77 -17.65 -6.64
C GLY A 94 -12.00 -16.43 -7.51
N VAL A 95 -11.17 -15.40 -7.33
CA VAL A 95 -11.31 -14.12 -8.02
C VAL A 95 -10.72 -14.23 -9.42
N PHE A 96 -11.31 -13.50 -10.35
CA PHE A 96 -10.78 -13.28 -11.68
C PHE A 96 -10.62 -11.78 -11.90
N SER A 97 -9.45 -11.33 -12.34
CA SER A 97 -9.15 -9.91 -12.46
C SER A 97 -8.94 -9.48 -13.90
N TRP A 98 -9.86 -8.69 -14.43
CA TRP A 98 -9.76 -8.16 -15.78
C TRP A 98 -9.62 -6.65 -15.79
N VAL A 99 -8.51 -6.15 -16.33
CA VAL A 99 -8.33 -4.72 -16.58
C VAL A 99 -8.86 -4.40 -17.96
N THR A 100 -9.98 -3.68 -17.99
CA THR A 100 -10.75 -3.40 -19.21
C THR A 100 -10.42 -2.04 -19.81
N GLN A 101 -9.94 -1.12 -18.98
CA GLN A 101 -9.48 0.20 -19.38
C GLN A 101 -8.17 0.48 -18.64
N LEU A 102 -7.19 1.01 -19.35
CA LEU A 102 -5.93 1.48 -18.81
C LEU A 102 -5.46 2.67 -19.64
N VAL A 103 -5.60 3.87 -19.10
CA VAL A 103 -5.28 5.13 -19.78
C VAL A 103 -4.23 5.87 -18.97
N VAL A 104 -3.20 6.36 -19.66
CA VAL A 104 -2.17 7.23 -19.07
C VAL A 104 -1.96 8.40 -20.01
N HIS A 105 -1.98 9.60 -19.44
CA HIS A 105 -1.68 10.84 -20.13
C HIS A 105 -0.33 10.74 -20.85
N GLU A 106 -0.25 11.23 -22.09
CA GLU A 106 0.89 10.96 -22.97
C GLU A 106 2.24 11.46 -22.43
N ASP A 107 2.28 12.66 -21.84
CA ASP A 107 3.47 13.24 -21.20
C ASP A 107 4.02 12.43 -20.00
N TYR A 108 3.20 11.55 -19.45
CA TYR A 108 3.52 10.70 -18.30
C TYR A 108 3.71 9.22 -18.69
N ARG A 109 3.62 8.89 -19.98
CA ARG A 109 3.97 7.55 -20.47
C ARG A 109 5.46 7.28 -20.21
N ASN A 110 5.81 6.01 -20.10
CA ASN A 110 7.16 5.53 -19.74
C ASN A 110 7.69 6.00 -18.37
N ARG A 111 6.84 6.60 -17.52
CA ARG A 111 7.17 7.00 -16.14
C ARG A 111 6.66 6.04 -15.07
N GLY A 112 6.23 4.85 -15.46
CA GLY A 112 5.75 3.81 -14.54
C GLY A 112 4.32 4.01 -13.99
N ILE A 113 3.57 5.01 -14.44
CA ILE A 113 2.19 5.27 -13.97
C ILE A 113 1.27 4.07 -14.22
N ALA A 114 1.27 3.53 -15.45
CA ALA A 114 0.50 2.34 -15.79
C ALA A 114 0.86 1.16 -14.88
N LYS A 115 2.16 0.89 -14.70
CA LYS A 115 2.67 -0.16 -13.81
C LYS A 115 2.14 0.00 -12.38
N ARG A 116 2.13 1.23 -11.84
CA ARG A 116 1.65 1.53 -10.48
C ARG A 116 0.13 1.46 -10.35
N LEU A 117 -0.64 1.93 -11.34
CA LEU A 117 -2.09 1.73 -11.40
C LEU A 117 -2.43 0.26 -11.38
N LEU A 118 -1.79 -0.49 -12.27
CA LEU A 118 -1.87 -1.93 -12.33
C LEU A 118 -1.53 -2.56 -10.99
N PHE A 119 -0.37 -2.28 -10.39
CA PHE A 119 -0.04 -2.76 -9.03
C PHE A 119 -1.10 -2.41 -7.98
N SER A 120 -1.75 -1.24 -8.07
CA SER A 120 -2.80 -0.86 -7.12
C SER A 120 -4.07 -1.69 -7.26
N ILE A 121 -4.42 -2.13 -8.48
CA ILE A 121 -5.55 -3.05 -8.73
C ILE A 121 -5.34 -4.40 -8.06
N TRP A 122 -4.07 -4.74 -7.94
CA TRP A 122 -3.63 -6.11 -7.99
C TRP A 122 -2.92 -6.57 -6.75
N GLY A 123 -2.19 -5.67 -6.06
CA GLY A 123 -1.72 -5.82 -4.67
C GLY A 123 -1.39 -7.25 -4.27
N LEU A 124 -0.45 -7.90 -4.98
CA LEU A 124 0.00 -9.29 -4.78
C LEU A 124 -1.09 -10.37 -4.66
N SER A 125 -2.33 -10.09 -5.08
CA SER A 125 -3.44 -11.00 -4.84
C SER A 125 -3.27 -12.32 -5.60
N ASN A 126 -3.71 -13.42 -5.00
CA ASN A 126 -3.56 -14.75 -5.57
C ASN A 126 -4.73 -15.13 -6.51
N ASP A 127 -5.29 -14.16 -7.24
CA ASP A 127 -6.49 -14.40 -8.08
C ASP A 127 -6.16 -15.40 -9.18
N PHE A 128 -7.15 -16.22 -9.55
CA PHE A 128 -6.93 -17.37 -10.43
C PHE A 128 -6.36 -17.00 -11.78
N ALA A 129 -6.89 -15.94 -12.39
CA ALA A 129 -6.36 -15.42 -13.65
C ALA A 129 -6.50 -13.91 -13.73
N TRP A 130 -5.54 -13.32 -14.43
CA TRP A 130 -5.36 -11.89 -14.56
C TRP A 130 -5.12 -11.56 -16.00
N GLY A 131 -5.86 -10.61 -16.56
CA GLY A 131 -5.65 -10.26 -17.94
C GLY A 131 -6.22 -8.93 -18.37
N LEU A 132 -5.91 -8.62 -19.61
CA LEU A 132 -6.35 -7.43 -20.32
C LEU A 132 -6.35 -7.73 -21.83
N LEU A 133 -7.21 -7.03 -22.57
CA LEU A 133 -7.15 -6.99 -24.02
C LEU A 133 -6.48 -5.69 -24.42
N THR A 134 -5.48 -5.80 -25.28
CA THR A 134 -4.77 -4.61 -25.76
C THR A 134 -4.00 -4.90 -27.04
N ALA A 135 -3.84 -3.85 -27.85
CA ALA A 135 -2.85 -3.79 -28.92
C ALA A 135 -1.49 -3.23 -28.44
N ASN A 136 -1.38 -2.80 -27.17
CA ASN A 136 -0.16 -2.19 -26.63
C ASN A 136 0.72 -3.22 -25.88
N PRO A 137 1.90 -3.60 -26.41
CA PRO A 137 2.73 -4.61 -25.79
C PRO A 137 3.31 -4.17 -24.43
N TYR A 138 3.46 -2.87 -24.17
CA TYR A 138 3.94 -2.37 -22.88
C TYR A 138 2.93 -2.55 -21.75
N ALA A 139 1.62 -2.53 -22.06
CA ALA A 139 0.58 -2.83 -21.07
C ALA A 139 0.64 -4.31 -20.65
N ILE A 140 0.95 -5.21 -21.58
CA ILE A 140 1.20 -6.63 -21.29
C ILE A 140 2.47 -6.80 -20.45
N ARG A 141 3.56 -6.10 -20.78
CA ARG A 141 4.77 -6.12 -19.92
C ARG A 141 4.49 -5.56 -18.52
N ALA A 142 3.61 -4.58 -18.38
CA ALA A 142 3.18 -4.07 -17.08
C ALA A 142 2.35 -5.10 -16.31
N LEU A 143 1.42 -5.82 -16.97
CA LEU A 143 0.70 -6.96 -16.39
C LEU A 143 1.65 -8.06 -15.90
N GLU A 144 2.61 -8.46 -16.72
CA GLU A 144 3.56 -9.53 -16.35
C GLU A 144 4.42 -9.14 -15.15
N LYS A 145 4.88 -7.89 -15.11
CA LYS A 145 5.61 -7.35 -13.94
C LYS A 145 4.70 -7.26 -12.71
N ALA A 146 3.45 -6.84 -12.88
CA ALA A 146 2.51 -6.69 -11.77
C ALA A 146 2.12 -8.02 -11.13
N THR A 147 1.91 -9.04 -11.96
CA THR A 147 1.55 -10.40 -11.54
C THR A 147 2.75 -11.25 -11.16
N ARG A 148 3.97 -10.75 -11.47
CA ARG A 148 5.23 -11.49 -11.48
C ARG A 148 5.14 -12.78 -12.27
N ARG A 149 4.34 -12.83 -13.33
CA ARG A 149 4.12 -14.06 -14.11
C ARG A 149 4.13 -13.71 -15.59
N ARG A 150 4.56 -14.65 -16.43
CA ARG A 150 4.58 -14.43 -17.88
C ARG A 150 3.27 -14.84 -18.52
N CYS A 151 2.82 -14.07 -19.49
CA CYS A 151 1.74 -14.51 -20.36
C CYS A 151 2.24 -15.73 -21.15
N SER A 152 1.46 -16.80 -21.17
CA SER A 152 1.82 -18.05 -21.84
C SER A 152 0.67 -18.50 -22.74
N PRO A 153 0.81 -18.45 -24.07
CA PRO A 153 -0.23 -18.91 -25.02
C PRO A 153 -0.72 -20.31 -24.68
N LYS A 154 0.20 -21.24 -24.40
CA LYS A 154 -0.11 -22.60 -23.95
C LYS A 154 -1.00 -22.63 -22.70
N ARG A 155 -0.68 -21.82 -21.69
CA ARG A 155 -1.48 -21.76 -20.45
C ARG A 155 -2.85 -21.13 -20.69
N ILE A 156 -2.92 -20.11 -21.55
CA ILE A 156 -4.15 -19.45 -21.95
C ILE A 156 -5.04 -20.42 -22.74
N ALA A 157 -4.46 -21.24 -23.62
CA ALA A 157 -5.17 -22.25 -24.41
C ALA A 157 -5.89 -23.26 -23.52
N ILE A 158 -5.24 -23.74 -22.46
CA ILE A 158 -5.83 -24.65 -21.46
C ILE A 158 -7.10 -24.05 -20.82
N ASN A 159 -7.10 -22.74 -20.57
CA ASN A 159 -8.20 -22.05 -19.91
C ASN A 159 -9.11 -21.26 -20.85
N LYS A 160 -8.89 -21.34 -22.17
CA LYS A 160 -9.53 -20.51 -23.20
C LYS A 160 -11.04 -20.43 -23.05
N ARG A 161 -11.71 -21.59 -22.96
CA ARG A 161 -13.18 -21.67 -22.84
C ARG A 161 -13.68 -21.00 -21.55
N LYS A 162 -12.96 -21.16 -20.45
CA LYS A 162 -13.29 -20.56 -19.16
C LYS A 162 -13.15 -19.05 -19.22
N LEU A 163 -12.00 -18.55 -19.68
CA LEU A 163 -11.73 -17.12 -19.83
C LEU A 163 -12.77 -16.45 -20.74
N PHE A 164 -13.11 -17.09 -21.85
CA PHE A 164 -14.09 -16.57 -22.80
C PHE A 164 -15.51 -16.52 -22.24
N ASN A 165 -15.94 -17.55 -21.50
CA ASN A 165 -17.25 -17.54 -20.84
C ASN A 165 -17.34 -16.40 -19.81
N ILE A 166 -16.31 -16.24 -18.98
CA ILE A 166 -16.25 -15.16 -17.98
C ILE A 166 -16.27 -13.79 -18.68
N ALA A 167 -15.56 -13.65 -19.80
CA ALA A 167 -15.58 -12.43 -20.61
C ALA A 167 -17.00 -12.13 -21.14
N CYS A 168 -17.71 -13.12 -21.67
CA CYS A 168 -19.09 -12.94 -22.15
C CYS A 168 -20.03 -12.54 -21.01
N GLU A 169 -19.87 -13.14 -19.82
CA GLU A 169 -20.72 -12.86 -18.66
C GLU A 169 -20.51 -11.46 -18.09
N ASN A 170 -19.27 -10.97 -18.07
CA ASN A 170 -18.91 -9.77 -17.32
C ASN A 170 -18.53 -8.56 -18.17
N LEU A 171 -18.17 -8.77 -19.44
CA LEU A 171 -17.54 -7.76 -20.30
C LEU A 171 -18.28 -7.53 -21.62
N GLY A 172 -19.40 -8.21 -21.84
CA GLY A 172 -20.16 -8.12 -23.11
C GLY A 172 -20.44 -6.68 -23.52
N ASP A 173 -20.75 -5.83 -22.54
CA ASP A 173 -21.17 -4.44 -22.76
C ASP A 173 -19.98 -3.48 -22.78
N CYS A 174 -18.86 -3.84 -22.16
CA CYS A 174 -17.62 -3.03 -22.10
C CYS A 174 -16.96 -2.83 -23.47
N TYR A 175 -17.16 -3.74 -24.41
CA TYR A 175 -16.51 -3.68 -25.73
C TYR A 175 -17.45 -3.19 -26.84
N GLN A 176 -18.60 -2.60 -26.47
CA GLN A 176 -19.55 -1.96 -27.38
C GLN A 176 -19.28 -0.45 -27.42
N ILE A 177 -18.16 -0.06 -28.04
CA ILE A 177 -17.73 1.36 -28.09
C ILE A 177 -18.57 2.16 -29.11
N ASP A 178 -19.30 1.52 -30.02
CA ASP A 178 -20.30 2.15 -30.91
C ASP A 178 -21.45 1.17 -31.25
N CYS A 179 -22.57 1.68 -31.79
CA CYS A 179 -23.77 0.94 -32.17
C CYS A 179 -23.48 -0.28 -33.08
N ASP A 180 -22.43 -0.16 -33.89
CA ASP A 180 -22.05 -1.13 -34.92
C ASP A 180 -20.96 -2.13 -34.48
N PHE A 181 -20.42 -2.00 -33.25
CA PHE A 181 -19.43 -2.95 -32.72
C PHE A 181 -20.11 -4.05 -31.88
N PRO A 182 -19.98 -5.33 -32.28
CA PRO A 182 -20.67 -6.41 -31.58
C PRO A 182 -20.09 -6.65 -30.18
N ARG A 183 -21.00 -6.83 -29.22
CA ARG A 183 -20.71 -7.31 -27.85
C ARG A 183 -19.80 -8.54 -27.90
N ILE A 184 -18.92 -8.72 -26.91
CA ILE A 184 -18.30 -10.04 -26.69
C ILE A 184 -19.43 -10.99 -26.30
N ASN A 185 -19.85 -11.84 -27.23
CA ASN A 185 -20.86 -12.86 -26.99
C ASN A 185 -20.46 -14.16 -27.70
N LYS A 186 -21.21 -15.23 -27.40
CA LYS A 186 -20.91 -16.58 -27.89
C LYS A 186 -21.02 -16.73 -29.41
N ASP A 187 -21.64 -15.76 -30.08
CA ASP A 187 -22.01 -15.83 -31.50
C ASP A 187 -21.16 -14.89 -32.39
N SER A 188 -20.31 -14.01 -31.83
CA SER A 188 -19.83 -12.82 -32.55
C SER A 188 -18.31 -12.59 -32.66
N LYS A 189 -17.42 -13.39 -32.05
CA LYS A 189 -15.95 -13.11 -32.08
C LYS A 189 -15.10 -14.37 -32.25
N GLN A 190 -14.06 -14.25 -33.09
CA GLN A 190 -13.03 -15.28 -33.27
C GLN A 190 -11.93 -15.11 -32.23
N ILE A 191 -11.63 -16.18 -31.49
CA ILE A 191 -10.51 -16.22 -30.55
C ILE A 191 -9.49 -17.27 -31.04
N THR A 192 -8.28 -16.81 -31.31
CA THR A 192 -7.17 -17.63 -31.81
C THR A 192 -6.13 -17.71 -30.71
N VAL A 193 -6.12 -18.86 -30.04
CA VAL A 193 -5.18 -19.15 -28.95
C VAL A 193 -4.69 -20.58 -29.15
N ASP A 194 -3.38 -20.72 -29.32
CA ASP A 194 -2.66 -21.96 -29.49
C ASP A 194 -1.28 -21.86 -28.81
N GLU A 195 -0.31 -22.70 -29.20
CA GLU A 195 1.03 -22.67 -28.59
C GLU A 195 1.90 -21.51 -29.09
N THR A 196 1.56 -20.86 -30.20
CA THR A 196 2.36 -19.83 -30.85
C THR A 196 1.78 -18.42 -30.74
N GLY A 197 0.50 -18.29 -30.35
CA GLY A 197 -0.11 -16.98 -30.16
C GLY A 197 -1.39 -16.98 -29.33
N SER A 198 -1.80 -15.78 -28.92
CA SER A 198 -3.03 -15.57 -28.16
C SER A 198 -3.65 -14.20 -28.50
N LYS A 199 -4.66 -14.21 -29.35
CA LYS A 199 -5.36 -13.02 -29.85
C LYS A 199 -6.87 -13.23 -29.96
N ILE A 200 -7.61 -12.14 -29.86
CA ILE A 200 -9.06 -12.10 -30.00
C ILE A 200 -9.46 -10.97 -30.95
N ASP A 201 -10.39 -11.26 -31.87
CA ASP A 201 -10.99 -10.25 -32.74
C ASP A 201 -11.96 -9.40 -31.90
N THR A 202 -11.51 -8.23 -31.46
CA THR A 202 -12.37 -7.29 -30.74
C THR A 202 -13.10 -6.34 -31.69
N ARG A 203 -12.74 -6.35 -32.98
CA ARG A 203 -13.09 -5.36 -34.00
C ARG A 203 -12.68 -3.95 -33.62
N PHE A 204 -11.69 -3.79 -32.76
CA PHE A 204 -11.23 -2.48 -32.32
C PHE A 204 -10.02 -2.04 -33.17
N PHE A 205 -10.29 -1.32 -34.26
CA PHE A 205 -9.30 -0.94 -35.27
C PHE A 205 -8.43 0.26 -34.83
N VAL A 206 -7.74 0.15 -33.69
CA VAL A 206 -6.74 1.14 -33.27
C VAL A 206 -5.56 1.18 -34.24
N ASP A 207 -4.90 2.32 -34.38
CA ASP A 207 -3.72 2.45 -35.26
C ASP A 207 -2.58 1.51 -34.83
N HIS A 208 -2.26 0.53 -35.69
CA HIS A 208 -1.22 -0.47 -35.47
C HIS A 208 0.15 -0.08 -36.06
N SER A 209 0.28 1.10 -36.67
CA SER A 209 1.49 1.53 -37.40
C SER A 209 2.79 1.45 -36.59
N ARG A 210 2.70 1.60 -35.27
CA ARG A 210 3.83 1.55 -34.35
C ARG A 210 4.01 0.22 -33.62
N ILE A 211 3.10 -0.74 -33.77
CA ILE A 211 3.16 -1.99 -33.00
C ILE A 211 4.45 -2.78 -33.26
N PRO A 212 4.96 -2.93 -34.50
CA PRO A 212 6.23 -3.63 -34.73
C PRO A 212 7.41 -3.01 -33.95
N GLU A 213 7.54 -1.68 -33.98
CA GLU A 213 8.55 -0.92 -33.21
C GLU A 213 8.36 -1.12 -31.70
N MET A 214 7.12 -1.08 -31.22
CA MET A 214 6.81 -1.27 -29.80
C MET A 214 7.11 -2.69 -29.31
N VAL A 215 6.85 -3.71 -30.14
CA VAL A 215 7.19 -5.10 -29.84
C VAL A 215 8.71 -5.26 -29.78
N GLU A 216 9.45 -4.66 -30.72
CA GLU A 216 10.92 -4.64 -30.69
C GLU A 216 11.45 -3.99 -29.40
N GLY A 217 10.89 -2.85 -29.00
CA GLY A 217 11.20 -2.22 -27.72
C GLY A 217 10.78 -3.05 -26.50
N ALA A 218 9.81 -3.97 -26.64
CA ALA A 218 9.43 -4.91 -25.58
C ALA A 218 10.35 -6.15 -25.52
N LEU A 219 11.17 -6.39 -26.54
CA LEU A 219 12.19 -7.46 -26.60
C LEU A 219 13.53 -7.04 -25.98
N SER A 220 13.84 -5.74 -25.94
CA SER A 220 15.15 -5.20 -25.53
C SER A 220 15.59 -5.54 -24.09
N ASN A 221 14.71 -6.13 -23.28
CA ASN A 221 14.99 -6.64 -21.94
C ASN A 221 15.34 -8.15 -21.91
N GLY A 222 15.76 -8.72 -23.05
CA GLY A 222 16.10 -10.15 -23.18
C GLY A 222 14.93 -11.12 -22.99
N THR A 223 13.70 -10.61 -22.93
CA THR A 223 12.48 -11.42 -22.74
C THR A 223 11.77 -11.60 -24.09
N PRO A 224 11.52 -12.83 -24.56
CA PRO A 224 10.88 -13.05 -25.85
C PRO A 224 9.43 -12.55 -25.87
N TRP A 225 8.94 -12.22 -27.06
CA TRP A 225 7.51 -11.97 -27.32
C TRP A 225 6.87 -13.27 -27.78
N VAL A 226 5.85 -13.74 -27.06
CA VAL A 226 5.29 -15.09 -27.24
C VAL A 226 3.82 -15.08 -27.67
N LEU A 227 3.16 -13.91 -27.73
CA LEU A 227 1.72 -13.83 -28.02
C LEU A 227 1.41 -13.79 -29.52
N GLY A 228 2.42 -13.91 -30.37
CA GLY A 228 2.32 -13.86 -31.82
C GLY A 228 2.08 -12.46 -32.37
N ASP A 229 1.90 -12.39 -33.68
CA ASP A 229 1.61 -11.16 -34.42
C ASP A 229 0.16 -10.71 -34.24
N LEU A 230 -0.07 -9.42 -34.49
CA LEU A 230 -1.37 -8.78 -34.31
C LEU A 230 -1.84 -8.11 -35.61
N GLU A 231 -3.03 -8.49 -36.05
CA GLU A 231 -3.72 -7.90 -37.22
C GLU A 231 -4.58 -6.71 -36.77
N GLU A 232 -4.89 -5.79 -37.68
CA GLU A 232 -5.80 -4.68 -37.36
C GLU A 232 -7.18 -5.19 -36.94
N GLY A 233 -7.76 -4.55 -35.91
CA GLY A 233 -9.03 -4.98 -35.32
C GLY A 233 -8.91 -6.10 -34.28
N TRP A 234 -7.74 -6.72 -34.17
CA TRP A 234 -7.44 -7.72 -33.15
C TRP A 234 -6.69 -7.12 -31.96
N GLU A 235 -6.88 -7.71 -30.80
CA GLU A 235 -6.10 -7.42 -29.60
C GLU A 235 -5.48 -8.70 -29.05
N TRP A 236 -4.32 -8.58 -28.41
CA TRP A 236 -3.75 -9.72 -27.71
C TRP A 236 -4.62 -10.11 -26.52
N PHE A 237 -4.89 -11.40 -26.42
CA PHE A 237 -5.66 -12.00 -25.35
C PHE A 237 -4.68 -12.43 -24.25
N ALA A 238 -4.26 -11.48 -23.42
CA ALA A 238 -3.14 -11.67 -22.49
C ALA A 238 -3.62 -12.04 -21.08
N PHE A 239 -3.21 -13.22 -20.58
CA PHE A 239 -3.49 -13.65 -19.21
C PHE A 239 -2.28 -14.27 -18.51
N THR A 240 -2.22 -14.07 -17.19
CA THR A 240 -1.39 -14.82 -16.26
C THR A 240 -2.27 -15.52 -15.22
N PHE A 241 -1.75 -16.56 -14.56
CA PHE A 241 -2.50 -17.45 -13.67
C PHE A 241 -1.74 -17.71 -12.38
N ASN A 242 -2.47 -17.82 -11.26
CA ASN A 242 -1.84 -17.95 -9.95
C ASN A 242 -0.86 -19.14 -9.80
N ASP A 243 -1.08 -20.21 -10.56
CA ASP A 243 -0.28 -21.43 -10.55
C ASP A 243 0.99 -21.36 -11.41
N GLN A 244 1.24 -20.26 -12.11
CA GLN A 244 2.49 -20.06 -12.85
C GLN A 244 3.64 -19.68 -11.92
N GLU A 245 4.84 -20.13 -12.30
CA GLU A 245 6.09 -19.73 -11.65
C GLU A 245 6.22 -18.21 -11.62
N GLN A 246 6.59 -17.69 -10.44
CA GLN A 246 6.77 -16.26 -10.24
C GLN A 246 8.17 -15.84 -10.68
N LEU A 247 8.25 -14.71 -11.39
CA LEU A 247 9.48 -14.06 -11.76
C LEU A 247 10.25 -13.64 -10.50
N LYS A 248 11.55 -13.96 -10.49
CA LYS A 248 12.50 -13.38 -9.56
C LYS A 248 12.69 -11.91 -9.89
N LEU A 249 12.79 -11.09 -8.86
CA LEU A 249 13.12 -9.67 -8.94
C LEU A 249 14.58 -9.46 -8.56
N THR A 250 15.20 -8.38 -9.06
CA THR A 250 16.53 -7.98 -8.57
C THR A 250 16.42 -7.40 -7.16
N SER A 251 17.53 -7.33 -6.41
CA SER A 251 17.56 -6.70 -5.09
C SER A 251 17.03 -5.26 -5.16
N ASP A 252 17.51 -4.46 -6.12
CA ASP A 252 17.06 -3.07 -6.35
C ASP A 252 15.56 -2.95 -6.61
N GLU A 253 14.96 -3.91 -7.33
CA GLU A 253 13.51 -3.92 -7.57
C GLU A 253 12.73 -4.23 -6.30
N ILE A 254 13.25 -5.11 -5.45
CA ILE A 254 12.63 -5.47 -4.16
C ILE A 254 12.82 -4.34 -3.15
N GLU A 255 14.00 -3.73 -3.07
CA GLU A 255 14.25 -2.53 -2.27
C GLU A 255 13.38 -1.36 -2.73
N GLY A 256 13.24 -1.15 -4.05
CA GLY A 256 12.33 -0.15 -4.58
C GLY A 256 10.88 -0.42 -4.18
N MET A 257 10.47 -1.69 -4.12
CA MET A 257 9.16 -2.09 -3.60
C MET A 257 9.04 -1.86 -2.09
N ILE A 258 10.06 -2.16 -1.30
CA ILE A 258 10.09 -1.97 0.16
C ILE A 258 10.12 -0.48 0.52
N ARG A 259 10.90 0.36 -0.16
CA ARG A 259 10.91 1.82 0.03
C ARG A 259 9.59 2.47 -0.39
N MET A 260 8.99 1.99 -1.48
CA MET A 260 7.59 2.34 -1.80
C MET A 260 6.62 1.79 -0.75
N SER A 261 7.00 0.72 -0.05
CA SER A 261 6.28 0.16 1.09
C SER A 261 6.44 1.00 2.36
N GLU A 262 7.57 1.66 2.61
CA GLU A 262 7.75 2.61 3.74
C GLU A 262 6.75 3.78 3.62
N GLN A 263 6.53 4.30 2.41
CA GLN A 263 5.44 5.26 2.12
C GLN A 263 4.03 4.68 2.29
N VAL A 264 3.94 3.37 2.50
CA VAL A 264 2.72 2.56 2.53
C VAL A 264 2.52 1.91 3.89
N VAL A 265 3.54 1.84 4.77
CA VAL A 265 3.42 1.70 6.24
C VAL A 265 2.51 2.83 6.76
N LYS A 266 2.67 4.05 6.21
CA LYS A 266 1.72 5.17 6.35
C LYS A 266 0.26 4.78 6.12
N ARG A 267 -0.01 4.02 5.06
CA ARG A 267 -1.36 3.60 4.66
C ARG A 267 -1.82 2.32 5.38
N ALA A 268 -0.89 1.44 5.75
CA ALA A 268 -1.15 0.23 6.52
C ALA A 268 -1.67 0.62 7.91
N TYR A 269 -0.96 1.52 8.60
CA TYR A 269 -1.39 2.06 9.89
C TYR A 269 -2.69 2.86 9.76
N SER A 270 -2.86 3.74 8.76
CA SER A 270 -4.12 4.49 8.61
C SER A 270 -5.36 3.62 8.34
N ARG A 271 -5.16 2.38 7.89
CA ARG A 271 -6.23 1.39 7.66
C ARG A 271 -6.54 0.54 8.87
N MET A 272 -5.68 0.53 9.89
CA MET A 272 -6.06 -0.02 11.16
C MET A 272 -7.19 0.85 11.71
N LEU A 273 -8.41 0.32 11.73
CA LEU A 273 -9.52 0.94 12.44
C LEU A 273 -9.21 0.83 13.94
N LEU A 274 -8.40 1.76 14.46
CA LEU A 274 -8.09 1.91 15.88
C LEU A 274 -9.31 2.48 16.63
N ASP A 275 -10.48 1.86 16.48
CA ASP A 275 -11.65 2.20 17.27
C ASP A 275 -11.56 1.55 18.67
N LYS A 276 -12.49 1.93 19.56
CA LYS A 276 -12.53 1.40 20.94
C LYS A 276 -12.75 -0.12 21.01
N LYS A 277 -13.08 -0.80 19.91
CA LYS A 277 -13.25 -2.27 19.85
C LYS A 277 -11.95 -2.98 19.49
N HIS A 278 -10.96 -2.28 18.93
CA HIS A 278 -9.65 -2.86 18.65
C HIS A 278 -8.94 -3.21 19.97
N LYS A 279 -8.33 -4.41 20.06
CA LYS A 279 -7.74 -4.94 21.31
C LYS A 279 -6.72 -3.98 21.94
N TRP A 280 -6.00 -3.22 21.12
CA TRP A 280 -4.99 -2.23 21.55
C TRP A 280 -5.56 -1.00 22.27
N ALA A 281 -6.84 -0.64 22.09
CA ALA A 281 -7.43 0.51 22.77
C ALA A 281 -7.85 0.21 24.22
N LYS A 282 -7.86 -1.07 24.63
CA LYS A 282 -8.42 -1.52 25.92
C LYS A 282 -7.60 -1.12 27.14
N HIS A 283 -6.33 -0.74 26.96
CA HIS A 283 -5.37 -0.58 28.06
C HIS A 283 -4.99 0.87 28.39
N ALA A 284 -5.53 1.85 27.65
CA ALA A 284 -5.12 3.25 27.74
C ALA A 284 -5.17 3.81 29.18
N ASP A 285 -6.20 3.50 29.98
CA ASP A 285 -6.30 4.00 31.36
C ASP A 285 -5.15 3.51 32.25
N LYS A 286 -4.85 2.20 32.21
CA LYS A 286 -3.77 1.59 33.01
C LYS A 286 -2.39 2.09 32.57
N GLU A 287 -2.22 2.28 31.27
CA GLU A 287 -0.96 2.76 30.69
C GLU A 287 -0.73 4.23 31.02
N THR A 288 -1.77 5.07 30.94
CA THR A 288 -1.68 6.48 31.34
C THR A 288 -1.49 6.66 32.84
N ASP A 289 -2.08 5.81 33.69
CA ASP A 289 -1.78 5.79 35.13
C ASP A 289 -0.29 5.48 35.38
N PHE A 290 0.26 4.49 34.66
CA PHE A 290 1.67 4.16 34.75
C PHE A 290 2.57 5.32 34.30
N ILE A 291 2.23 5.98 33.18
CA ILE A 291 2.92 7.18 32.69
C ILE A 291 2.91 8.28 33.75
N VAL A 292 1.74 8.65 34.28
CA VAL A 292 1.60 9.72 35.27
C VAL A 292 2.44 9.44 36.51
N GLU A 293 2.41 8.20 37.02
CA GLU A 293 3.18 7.79 38.19
C GLU A 293 4.70 7.85 37.97
N HIS A 294 5.19 7.26 36.88
CA HIS A 294 6.63 7.11 36.63
C HIS A 294 7.29 8.41 36.16
N CYS A 295 6.55 9.22 35.37
CA CYS A 295 6.98 10.56 34.98
C CYS A 295 6.73 11.61 36.07
N ARG A 296 6.07 11.24 37.18
CA ARG A 296 5.71 12.13 38.30
C ARG A 296 4.92 13.36 37.86
N LEU A 297 3.99 13.16 36.93
CA LEU A 297 3.20 14.22 36.33
C LEU A 297 2.07 14.66 37.25
N THR A 298 1.79 15.96 37.23
CA THR A 298 0.71 16.62 37.96
C THR A 298 -0.15 17.44 37.00
N PRO A 299 -1.43 17.70 37.33
CA PRO A 299 -2.29 18.51 36.46
C PRO A 299 -1.65 19.85 36.09
N GLY A 300 -1.64 20.18 34.81
CA GLY A 300 -0.98 21.37 34.24
C GLY A 300 0.39 21.10 33.60
N ASP A 301 1.04 19.97 33.91
CA ASP A 301 2.29 19.58 33.26
C ASP A 301 2.08 19.33 31.75
N THR A 302 3.12 19.58 30.97
CA THR A 302 3.11 19.49 29.51
C THR A 302 3.69 18.17 29.02
N VAL A 303 2.94 17.46 28.19
CA VAL A 303 3.34 16.16 27.63
C VAL A 303 3.34 16.19 26.10
N LEU A 304 4.42 15.69 25.51
CA LEU A 304 4.49 15.39 24.09
C LEU A 304 4.15 13.91 23.86
N ASP A 305 3.19 13.63 22.98
CA ASP A 305 2.89 12.27 22.49
C ASP A 305 3.39 12.15 21.05
N MET A 306 4.57 11.56 20.86
CA MET A 306 5.25 11.41 19.56
C MET A 306 4.78 10.12 18.88
N GLY A 307 4.17 10.25 17.71
CA GLY A 307 3.49 9.14 17.04
C GLY A 307 2.16 8.78 17.72
N CYS A 308 1.37 9.80 18.05
CA CYS A 308 0.18 9.67 18.91
C CYS A 308 -0.98 8.87 18.27
N GLY A 309 -0.92 8.59 16.96
CA GLY A 309 -1.99 7.94 16.22
C GLY A 309 -3.33 8.66 16.40
N SER A 310 -4.39 7.89 16.69
CA SER A 310 -5.73 8.45 16.96
C SER A 310 -5.89 9.11 18.35
N GLY A 311 -4.78 9.30 19.08
CA GLY A 311 -4.74 10.07 20.33
C GLY A 311 -5.22 9.32 21.57
N ARG A 312 -5.20 7.98 21.59
CA ARG A 312 -5.74 7.19 22.73
C ARG A 312 -5.09 7.57 24.07
N HIS A 313 -3.77 7.77 24.09
CA HIS A 313 -3.00 8.11 25.30
C HIS A 313 -3.13 9.60 25.59
N ALA A 314 -2.91 10.45 24.59
CA ALA A 314 -3.05 11.90 24.72
C ALA A 314 -4.42 12.34 25.25
N LEU A 315 -5.53 11.78 24.74
CA LEU A 315 -6.88 12.10 25.23
C LEU A 315 -7.07 11.68 26.70
N ALA A 316 -6.58 10.50 27.08
CA ALA A 316 -6.70 10.00 28.46
C ALA A 316 -5.80 10.77 29.44
N LEU A 317 -4.61 11.23 29.00
CA LEU A 317 -3.75 12.12 29.77
C LEU A 317 -4.39 13.51 29.95
N ALA A 318 -5.05 14.03 28.92
CA ALA A 318 -5.78 15.30 29.01
C ALA A 318 -6.98 15.22 29.96
N GLU A 319 -7.70 14.10 29.99
CA GLU A 319 -8.76 13.83 30.98
C GLU A 319 -8.24 13.84 32.43
N LYS A 320 -6.94 13.60 32.65
CA LYS A 320 -6.26 13.70 33.96
C LYS A 320 -5.75 15.11 34.26
N GLY A 321 -6.06 16.10 33.42
CA GLY A 321 -5.71 17.51 33.61
C GLY A 321 -4.33 17.91 33.09
N LEU A 322 -3.69 17.07 32.26
CA LEU A 322 -2.41 17.39 31.62
C LEU A 322 -2.63 18.23 30.35
N ARG A 323 -1.59 18.96 29.95
CA ARG A 323 -1.54 19.68 28.67
C ARG A 323 -0.78 18.85 27.66
N VAL A 324 -1.45 18.34 26.63
CA VAL A 324 -0.87 17.33 25.74
C VAL A 324 -0.81 17.83 24.30
N THR A 325 0.36 17.70 23.68
CA THR A 325 0.54 17.88 22.24
C THR A 325 0.78 16.52 21.62
N GLY A 326 -0.17 16.05 20.80
CA GLY A 326 -0.02 14.83 20.02
C GLY A 326 0.51 15.12 18.62
N ILE A 327 1.55 14.42 18.21
CA ILE A 327 2.16 14.54 16.88
C ILE A 327 2.02 13.21 16.15
N ASP A 328 1.50 13.26 14.93
CA ASP A 328 1.49 12.10 14.03
C ASP A 328 1.61 12.59 12.59
N TYR A 329 2.26 11.82 11.73
CA TYR A 329 2.47 12.20 10.33
C TYR A 329 1.27 11.84 9.43
N ILE A 330 0.26 11.14 9.98
CA ILE A 330 -0.98 10.76 9.29
C ILE A 330 -2.09 11.80 9.58
N PRO A 331 -2.48 12.62 8.59
CA PRO A 331 -3.50 13.65 8.78
C PRO A 331 -4.81 13.09 9.35
N GLU A 332 -5.28 11.97 8.81
CA GLU A 332 -6.56 11.34 9.16
C GLU A 332 -6.64 10.97 10.65
N PHE A 333 -5.52 10.59 11.25
CA PHE A 333 -5.42 10.29 12.67
C PHE A 333 -5.54 11.54 13.53
N THR A 334 -4.77 12.58 13.22
CA THR A 334 -4.78 13.85 13.96
C THR A 334 -6.12 14.58 13.81
N GLU A 335 -6.77 14.52 12.64
CA GLU A 335 -8.10 15.06 12.41
C GLU A 335 -9.15 14.36 13.27
N ARG A 336 -9.15 13.02 13.28
CA ARG A 336 -10.05 12.23 14.12
C ARG A 336 -9.82 12.48 15.60
N ALA A 337 -8.57 12.56 16.04
CA ALA A 337 -8.21 12.82 17.43
C ALA A 337 -8.68 14.21 17.88
N ASN A 338 -8.48 15.24 17.05
CA ASN A 338 -9.00 16.60 17.29
C ASN A 338 -10.53 16.64 17.37
N GLN A 339 -11.24 15.89 16.51
CA GLN A 339 -12.69 15.79 16.59
C GLN A 339 -13.16 15.13 17.89
N GLU A 340 -12.49 14.06 18.33
CA GLU A 340 -12.81 13.39 19.60
C GLU A 340 -12.49 14.27 20.82
N ALA A 341 -11.39 15.02 20.81
CA ALA A 341 -11.07 16.02 21.84
C ALA A 341 -12.19 17.05 21.98
N ARG A 342 -12.66 17.63 20.86
CA ARG A 342 -13.78 18.58 20.83
C ARG A 342 -15.09 17.97 21.34
N LYS A 343 -15.41 16.73 20.94
CA LYS A 343 -16.61 16.03 21.41
C LYS A 343 -16.60 15.79 22.93
N LYS A 344 -15.42 15.57 23.50
CA LYS A 344 -15.23 15.39 24.95
C LYS A 344 -15.08 16.71 25.72
N GLY A 345 -15.00 17.85 25.04
CA GLY A 345 -14.74 19.15 25.68
C GLY A 345 -13.34 19.28 26.29
N LEU A 346 -12.35 18.56 25.74
CA LEU A 346 -10.97 18.62 26.21
C LEU A 346 -10.24 19.77 25.51
N GLU A 347 -10.00 20.85 26.25
CA GLU A 347 -9.31 22.05 25.73
C GLU A 347 -7.79 22.01 25.91
N THR A 348 -7.28 21.08 26.74
CA THR A 348 -5.85 20.96 27.07
C THR A 348 -5.10 20.00 26.16
N VAL A 349 -5.72 19.55 25.06
CA VAL A 349 -5.08 18.65 24.10
C VAL A 349 -5.23 19.15 22.68
N GLU A 350 -4.13 19.14 21.93
CA GLU A 350 -4.10 19.43 20.51
C GLU A 350 -3.35 18.34 19.74
N PHE A 351 -3.77 18.10 18.50
CA PHE A 351 -3.10 17.15 17.61
C PHE A 351 -2.63 17.85 16.34
N ARG A 352 -1.36 17.64 15.98
CA ARG A 352 -0.72 18.28 14.82
C ARG A 352 -0.19 17.24 13.85
N THR A 353 -0.49 17.42 12.57
CA THR A 353 0.08 16.61 11.51
C THR A 353 1.52 17.05 11.22
N ALA A 354 2.51 16.24 11.60
CA ALA A 354 3.91 16.55 11.33
C ALA A 354 4.79 15.28 11.30
N ASP A 355 5.94 15.37 10.63
CA ASP A 355 6.98 14.34 10.70
C ASP A 355 7.83 14.54 11.95
N GLY A 356 7.79 13.58 12.87
CA GLY A 356 8.55 13.63 14.13
C GLY A 356 10.07 13.71 13.96
N ARG A 357 10.61 13.38 12.77
CA ARG A 357 12.05 13.46 12.47
C ARG A 357 12.53 14.87 12.15
N GLU A 358 11.63 15.73 11.69
CA GLU A 358 11.96 17.06 11.15
C GLU A 358 11.35 18.21 11.96
N MET A 359 10.59 17.89 13.01
CA MET A 359 9.85 18.90 13.75
C MET A 359 10.75 19.76 14.64
N GLU A 360 10.60 21.08 14.50
CA GLU A 360 11.13 22.04 15.44
C GLU A 360 10.23 22.11 16.66
N LEU A 361 10.75 21.64 17.79
CA LEU A 361 10.09 21.70 19.09
C LEU A 361 10.82 22.68 19.99
N ASP A 362 10.05 23.54 20.64
CA ASP A 362 10.54 24.34 21.76
C ASP A 362 10.76 23.44 22.99
N GLN A 363 11.65 23.86 23.91
CA GLN A 363 11.97 23.15 25.15
C GLN A 363 10.85 23.28 26.19
N ASP A 364 9.69 22.72 25.89
CA ASP A 364 8.44 23.04 26.58
C ASP A 364 7.75 21.84 27.25
N TYR A 365 8.29 20.63 27.15
CA TYR A 365 7.63 19.43 27.67
C TYR A 365 8.27 18.89 28.96
N ASP A 366 7.46 18.69 29.99
CA ASP A 366 7.86 18.00 31.24
C ASP A 366 8.10 16.51 31.00
N ALA A 367 7.27 15.90 30.13
CA ALA A 367 7.47 14.54 29.67
C ALA A 367 7.21 14.35 28.18
N ALA A 368 7.82 13.33 27.60
CA ALA A 368 7.52 12.85 26.27
C ALA A 368 7.22 11.35 26.30
N ILE A 369 6.26 10.92 25.51
CA ILE A 369 5.97 9.50 25.27
C ILE A 369 6.14 9.21 23.79
N CYS A 370 6.69 8.04 23.48
CA CYS A 370 6.89 7.54 22.11
C CYS A 370 6.66 6.03 22.13
N LEU A 371 5.43 5.61 21.85
CA LEU A 371 4.93 4.30 22.25
C LEU A 371 4.55 3.44 21.03
N TYR A 372 4.60 2.12 21.17
CA TYR A 372 4.12 1.14 20.19
C TYR A 372 4.76 1.27 18.78
N ASP A 373 6.09 1.09 18.71
CA ASP A 373 6.87 0.91 17.46
C ASP A 373 7.02 2.15 16.55
N VAL A 374 6.81 3.34 17.10
CA VAL A 374 7.13 4.60 16.42
C VAL A 374 8.64 4.67 16.12
N VAL A 375 9.46 4.39 17.13
CA VAL A 375 10.88 4.06 16.95
C VAL A 375 10.94 2.58 16.58
N GLY A 376 11.43 2.28 15.37
CA GLY A 376 11.32 0.96 14.72
C GLY A 376 10.58 1.02 13.39
N SER A 377 9.85 2.11 13.12
CA SER A 377 9.10 2.29 11.87
C SER A 377 9.96 2.44 10.61
N PHE A 378 11.26 2.71 10.76
CA PHE A 378 12.21 2.85 9.65
C PHE A 378 13.27 1.76 9.72
N MET A 379 13.74 1.27 8.56
CA MET A 379 14.84 0.31 8.52
C MET A 379 16.18 0.92 8.95
N ASP A 380 16.35 2.22 8.69
CA ASP A 380 17.57 2.97 9.01
C ASP A 380 17.50 3.52 10.46
N ASP A 381 18.47 3.14 11.27
CA ASP A 381 18.59 3.59 12.65
C ASP A 381 18.86 5.11 12.74
N GLU A 382 19.48 5.73 11.73
CA GLU A 382 19.65 7.20 11.72
C GLU A 382 18.30 7.92 11.59
N GLU A 383 17.36 7.36 10.82
CA GLU A 383 16.00 7.92 10.70
C GLU A 383 15.20 7.75 12.00
N ASN A 384 15.34 6.59 12.67
CA ASN A 384 14.74 6.38 13.99
C ASN A 384 15.36 7.30 15.05
N LYS A 385 16.68 7.51 15.00
CA LYS A 385 17.41 8.40 15.92
C LYS A 385 16.97 9.85 15.80
N LYS A 386 16.59 10.31 14.61
CA LYS A 386 16.03 11.66 14.42
C LYS A 386 14.78 11.89 15.28
N ILE A 387 13.90 10.89 15.43
CA ILE A 387 12.72 10.98 16.31
C ILE A 387 13.17 11.19 17.76
N LEU A 388 14.15 10.41 18.22
CA LEU A 388 14.68 10.51 19.59
C LEU A 388 15.36 11.87 19.83
N ILE A 389 16.08 12.41 18.84
CA ILE A 389 16.70 13.73 18.90
C ILE A 389 15.62 14.82 19.02
N SER A 390 14.54 14.74 18.24
CA SER A 390 13.41 15.67 18.35
C SER A 390 12.77 15.62 19.75
N ILE A 391 12.55 14.42 20.29
CA ILE A 391 12.06 14.24 21.67
C ILE A 391 13.02 14.90 22.67
N ALA A 392 14.32 14.62 22.60
CA ALA A 392 15.32 15.19 23.49
C ALA A 392 15.36 16.72 23.41
N ARG A 393 15.22 17.29 22.21
CA ARG A 393 15.14 18.73 21.99
C ARG A 393 13.90 19.34 22.62
N GLY A 394 12.72 18.72 22.47
CA GLY A 394 11.46 19.23 23.01
C GLY A 394 11.33 19.17 24.52
N LEU A 395 12.04 18.24 25.18
CA LEU A 395 11.99 18.14 26.64
C LEU A 395 12.58 19.38 27.32
N LYS A 396 12.00 19.79 28.46
CA LYS A 396 12.62 20.75 29.38
C LYS A 396 13.91 20.19 29.99
N PRO A 397 14.78 21.04 30.58
CA PRO A 397 15.80 20.57 31.50
C PRO A 397 15.17 19.67 32.58
N ASP A 398 15.80 18.53 32.84
CA ASP A 398 15.31 17.48 33.74
C ASP A 398 13.99 16.78 33.33
N GLY A 399 13.42 17.12 32.16
CA GLY A 399 12.27 16.42 31.58
C GLY A 399 12.58 14.97 31.24
N VAL A 400 11.55 14.14 31.16
CA VAL A 400 11.68 12.68 31.03
C VAL A 400 11.00 12.13 29.78
N ALA A 401 11.51 11.04 29.23
CA ALA A 401 10.89 10.33 28.11
C ALA A 401 10.57 8.89 28.49
N MET A 402 9.43 8.39 28.01
CA MET A 402 9.12 6.97 28.01
C MET A 402 8.93 6.47 26.58
N ILE A 403 9.79 5.54 26.18
CA ILE A 403 9.90 5.03 24.82
C ILE A 403 9.65 3.54 24.84
N THR A 404 8.87 3.01 23.89
CA THR A 404 8.73 1.56 23.71
C THR A 404 9.02 1.15 22.28
N VAL A 405 9.77 0.07 22.11
CA VAL A 405 10.10 -0.53 20.81
C VAL A 405 9.76 -2.02 20.81
N MET A 406 9.61 -2.61 19.63
CA MET A 406 9.37 -4.05 19.51
C MET A 406 10.63 -4.85 19.87
N ASN A 407 10.45 -5.90 20.68
CA ASN A 407 11.53 -6.73 21.23
C ASN A 407 12.12 -7.67 20.15
N TYR A 408 13.37 -7.44 19.75
CA TYR A 408 14.08 -8.31 18.82
C TYR A 408 14.42 -9.67 19.44
N GLU A 409 14.88 -9.72 20.69
CA GLU A 409 15.28 -10.97 21.35
C GLU A 409 14.14 -12.01 21.39
N LEU A 410 12.91 -11.59 21.72
CA LEU A 410 11.73 -12.47 21.63
C LEU A 410 11.45 -12.89 20.19
N THR A 411 11.60 -11.96 19.25
CA THR A 411 11.29 -12.18 17.84
C THR A 411 12.19 -13.23 17.22
N ILE A 412 13.50 -13.10 17.40
CA ILE A 412 14.49 -14.05 16.87
C ILE A 412 14.38 -15.40 17.58
N HIS A 413 14.11 -15.42 18.89
CA HIS A 413 13.89 -16.65 19.65
C HIS A 413 12.72 -17.48 19.10
N ASN A 414 11.64 -16.82 18.66
CA ASN A 414 10.47 -17.50 18.12
C ASN A 414 10.53 -17.73 16.60
N ALA A 415 11.47 -17.10 15.89
CA ALA A 415 11.50 -17.08 14.44
C ALA A 415 11.60 -18.50 13.85
N GLN A 416 10.66 -18.84 12.96
CA GLN A 416 10.75 -20.06 12.15
C GLN A 416 11.62 -19.86 10.91
N HIS A 417 11.82 -18.59 10.53
CA HIS A 417 12.44 -18.21 9.27
C HIS A 417 13.38 -17.02 9.46
N VAL A 418 14.68 -17.31 9.47
CA VAL A 418 15.77 -16.31 9.50
C VAL A 418 16.43 -16.24 8.12
N PHE A 419 16.82 -15.05 7.67
CA PHE A 419 17.41 -14.84 6.36
C PHE A 419 18.37 -13.64 6.36
N SER A 420 19.01 -13.40 5.22
CA SER A 420 19.71 -12.15 4.93
C SER A 420 19.13 -11.58 3.65
N PHE A 421 18.62 -10.35 3.70
CA PHE A 421 18.07 -9.68 2.53
C PHE A 421 19.13 -9.50 1.44
N ASP A 422 20.38 -9.20 1.83
CA ASP A 422 21.50 -9.04 0.89
C ASP A 422 21.80 -10.34 0.12
N SER A 423 21.60 -11.50 0.76
CA SER A 423 21.90 -12.81 0.18
C SER A 423 20.72 -13.41 -0.61
N GLU A 424 19.48 -13.25 -0.12
CA GLU A 424 18.29 -13.93 -0.63
C GLU A 424 17.05 -13.02 -0.64
N PRO A 425 17.08 -11.86 -1.33
CA PRO A 425 16.04 -10.82 -1.22
C PRO A 425 14.66 -11.29 -1.71
N ASN A 426 14.63 -12.22 -2.66
CA ASN A 426 13.37 -12.76 -3.21
C ASN A 426 12.56 -13.55 -2.18
N ARG A 427 13.17 -13.99 -1.08
CA ARG A 427 12.48 -14.79 -0.07
C ARG A 427 11.37 -14.01 0.64
N VAL A 428 11.52 -12.68 0.74
CA VAL A 428 10.45 -11.79 1.24
C VAL A 428 9.16 -11.92 0.43
N LEU A 429 9.27 -12.26 -0.86
CA LEU A 429 8.13 -12.40 -1.75
C LEU A 429 7.39 -13.73 -1.59
N GLU A 430 7.96 -14.67 -0.82
CA GLU A 430 7.39 -15.98 -0.51
C GLU A 430 6.57 -15.97 0.79
N LEU A 431 6.58 -14.85 1.52
CA LEU A 431 5.77 -14.68 2.73
C LEU A 431 4.28 -14.82 2.42
N GLU A 432 3.59 -15.67 3.16
CA GLU A 432 2.14 -15.82 3.06
C GLU A 432 1.43 -14.57 3.64
N PRO A 433 0.46 -13.97 2.92
CA PRO A 433 -0.31 -12.85 3.43
C PRO A 433 -1.06 -13.18 4.72
N SER A 434 -1.08 -12.24 5.66
CA SER A 434 -1.76 -12.35 6.94
C SER A 434 -2.66 -11.12 7.19
N GLY A 435 -3.78 -11.29 7.89
CA GLY A 435 -4.61 -10.17 8.35
C GLY A 435 -4.19 -9.63 9.72
N ILE A 436 -3.00 -9.99 10.22
CA ILE A 436 -2.63 -9.81 11.63
C ILE A 436 -2.70 -8.35 12.04
N MET A 437 -2.11 -7.44 11.27
CA MET A 437 -2.14 -6.01 11.59
C MET A 437 -3.57 -5.43 11.62
N GLU A 438 -4.45 -5.85 10.71
CA GLU A 438 -5.84 -5.37 10.66
C GLU A 438 -6.73 -5.96 11.76
N GLU A 439 -6.59 -7.26 12.03
CA GLU A 439 -7.51 -8.01 12.88
C GLU A 439 -7.11 -8.04 14.36
N THR A 440 -5.80 -8.11 14.64
CA THR A 440 -5.30 -8.40 15.99
C THR A 440 -4.23 -7.45 16.49
N GLY A 441 -3.39 -6.93 15.59
CA GLY A 441 -2.13 -6.24 15.90
C GLY A 441 -1.03 -7.14 16.48
N ASP A 442 -1.21 -8.45 16.60
CA ASP A 442 -0.21 -9.33 17.23
C ASP A 442 0.87 -9.79 16.25
N ILE A 443 1.79 -8.89 15.92
CA ILE A 443 2.85 -9.08 14.91
C ILE A 443 4.02 -10.01 15.35
N PHE A 444 3.80 -10.86 16.36
CA PHE A 444 4.78 -11.82 16.89
C PHE A 444 4.47 -13.27 16.48
N ASP A 445 3.56 -13.51 15.54
CA ASP A 445 3.33 -14.85 15.00
C ASP A 445 4.45 -15.28 14.03
N PRO A 446 5.29 -16.26 14.40
CA PRO A 446 6.49 -16.62 13.64
C PRO A 446 6.21 -17.28 12.29
N ARG A 447 4.95 -17.61 11.98
CA ARG A 447 4.54 -18.14 10.67
C ARG A 447 4.43 -17.05 9.61
N HIS A 448 4.34 -15.79 10.02
CA HIS A 448 3.99 -14.67 9.13
C HIS A 448 5.09 -13.61 9.02
N TYR A 449 6.30 -13.89 9.52
CA TYR A 449 7.45 -12.99 9.39
C TYR A 449 8.76 -13.69 9.00
N LEU A 450 9.63 -12.94 8.31
CA LEU A 450 11.05 -13.26 8.14
C LEU A 450 11.89 -12.30 9.00
N VAL A 451 12.93 -12.82 9.64
CA VAL A 451 13.87 -12.00 10.43
C VAL A 451 15.21 -11.92 9.71
N ASP A 452 15.65 -10.69 9.42
CA ASP A 452 17.01 -10.44 8.95
C ASP A 452 17.95 -10.30 10.15
N GLU A 453 18.87 -11.26 10.31
CA GLU A 453 19.74 -11.32 11.49
C GLU A 453 20.83 -10.26 11.52
N ASN A 454 21.17 -9.66 10.37
CA ASN A 454 22.23 -8.66 10.28
C ASN A 454 21.69 -7.26 10.54
N THR A 455 20.46 -7.00 10.07
CA THR A 455 19.83 -5.68 10.16
C THR A 455 18.79 -5.60 11.27
N HIS A 456 18.38 -6.72 11.85
CA HIS A 456 17.27 -6.83 12.81
C HIS A 456 15.92 -6.30 12.25
N CYS A 457 15.82 -6.23 10.92
CA CYS A 457 14.59 -5.92 10.22
C CYS A 457 13.68 -7.14 10.14
N VAL A 458 12.38 -6.93 10.33
CA VAL A 458 11.37 -7.97 10.29
C VAL A 458 10.40 -7.70 9.16
N TYR A 459 10.30 -8.65 8.23
CA TYR A 459 9.49 -8.54 7.03
C TYR A 459 8.21 -9.33 7.21
N ARG A 460 7.07 -8.71 6.94
CA ARG A 460 5.74 -9.32 7.01
C ARG A 460 4.95 -9.04 5.76
N ASN A 461 4.08 -9.96 5.39
CA ASN A 461 3.14 -9.76 4.29
C ASN A 461 1.74 -9.57 4.85
N GLU A 462 1.24 -8.33 4.85
CA GLU A 462 0.04 -7.91 5.56
C GLU A 462 -1.08 -7.57 4.57
N GLN A 463 -2.22 -8.22 4.72
CA GLN A 463 -3.42 -8.04 3.93
C GLN A 463 -4.42 -7.20 4.72
N PHE A 464 -4.78 -6.05 4.17
CA PHE A 464 -5.84 -5.18 4.66
C PHE A 464 -7.07 -5.37 3.78
N THR A 465 -8.23 -5.52 4.38
CA THR A 465 -9.51 -5.78 3.69
C THR A 465 -10.60 -4.78 4.03
N SER A 466 -10.41 -3.97 5.08
CA SER A 466 -11.37 -3.00 5.62
C SER A 466 -10.99 -1.54 5.34
N GLY A 467 -11.96 -0.63 5.48
CA GLY A 467 -11.82 0.82 5.26
C GLY A 467 -12.43 1.32 3.95
N GLU A 468 -12.24 2.62 3.66
CA GLU A 468 -12.75 3.26 2.42
C GLU A 468 -11.80 3.10 1.21
N SER A 469 -10.65 2.45 1.41
CA SER A 469 -9.63 2.22 0.38
C SER A 469 -9.55 0.74 -0.02
N LEU A 470 -8.96 0.45 -1.20
CA LEU A 470 -8.66 -0.90 -1.71
C LEU A 470 -8.21 -1.91 -0.68
N PRO A 471 -8.73 -3.15 -0.69
CA PRO A 471 -8.01 -4.28 -0.13
C PRO A 471 -6.61 -4.32 -0.72
N LYS A 472 -5.60 -4.43 0.13
CA LYS A 472 -4.19 -4.32 -0.29
C LYS A 472 -3.34 -5.26 0.53
N GLN A 473 -2.45 -5.95 -0.15
CA GLN A 473 -1.39 -6.74 0.44
C GLN A 473 -0.09 -5.96 0.40
N LEU A 474 0.61 -5.91 1.52
CA LEU A 474 1.77 -5.05 1.76
C LEU A 474 2.90 -5.83 2.39
N ILE A 475 4.10 -5.68 1.84
CA ILE A 475 5.30 -6.10 2.57
C ILE A 475 5.62 -5.00 3.58
N VAL A 476 5.28 -5.22 4.84
CA VAL A 476 5.59 -4.32 5.95
C VAL A 476 6.95 -4.70 6.51
N VAL A 477 7.79 -3.70 6.74
CA VAL A 477 9.11 -3.87 7.36
C VAL A 477 9.21 -2.92 8.55
N ASP A 478 9.60 -3.45 9.68
CA ASP A 478 9.99 -2.70 10.88
C ASP A 478 11.34 -3.18 11.37
N LYS A 479 12.05 -2.27 12.02
CA LYS A 479 13.26 -2.52 12.77
C LYS A 479 12.87 -2.87 14.20
N ARG A 480 13.33 -4.02 14.67
CA ARG A 480 13.23 -4.41 16.08
C ARG A 480 14.57 -4.23 16.75
N TYR A 481 14.53 -3.99 18.06
CA TYR A 481 15.73 -3.67 18.81
C TYR A 481 15.98 -4.70 19.90
N THR A 482 17.25 -4.97 20.14
CA THR A 482 17.68 -5.51 21.43
C THR A 482 17.59 -4.43 22.50
N ARG A 483 17.54 -4.83 23.77
CA ARG A 483 17.57 -3.87 24.88
C ARG A 483 18.82 -2.99 24.82
N GLN A 484 19.96 -3.56 24.46
CA GLN A 484 21.21 -2.81 24.37
C GLN A 484 21.15 -1.76 23.25
N GLU A 485 20.70 -2.13 22.05
CA GLU A 485 20.64 -1.21 20.90
C GLU A 485 19.76 -0.01 21.16
N ILE A 486 18.53 -0.21 21.67
CA ILE A 486 17.63 0.92 21.92
C ILE A 486 18.16 1.84 23.04
N THR A 487 18.83 1.28 24.06
CA THR A 487 19.45 2.12 25.10
C THR A 487 20.59 2.96 24.56
N THR A 488 21.47 2.38 23.73
CA THR A 488 22.54 3.12 23.06
C THR A 488 21.97 4.21 22.15
N LEU A 489 20.93 3.90 21.37
CA LEU A 489 20.30 4.86 20.45
C LEU A 489 19.69 6.06 21.20
N CYS A 490 19.10 5.83 22.38
CA CYS A 490 18.62 6.90 23.25
C CYS A 490 19.78 7.79 23.76
N GLU A 491 20.89 7.18 24.19
CA GLU A 491 22.06 7.90 24.71
C GLU A 491 22.74 8.77 23.65
N GLU A 492 22.83 8.28 22.41
CA GLU A 492 23.33 9.03 21.26
C GLU A 492 22.42 10.21 20.90
N ALA A 493 21.11 10.06 21.09
CA ALA A 493 20.14 11.13 20.85
C ALA A 493 20.10 12.21 21.95
N GLY A 494 20.91 12.07 23.01
CA GLY A 494 20.96 13.03 24.12
C GLY A 494 20.00 12.72 25.27
N LEU A 495 19.51 11.49 25.37
CA LEU A 495 18.68 11.01 26.46
C LEU A 495 19.50 10.12 27.40
N GLU A 496 19.50 10.40 28.69
CA GLU A 496 20.14 9.58 29.71
C GLU A 496 19.18 8.48 30.17
N VAL A 497 19.49 7.22 29.81
CA VAL A 497 18.68 6.05 30.20
C VAL A 497 18.76 5.84 31.70
N GLN A 498 17.60 5.81 32.36
CA GLN A 498 17.50 5.55 33.81
C GLN A 498 17.24 4.06 34.07
N TRP A 499 16.39 3.44 33.25
CA TRP A 499 16.17 2.00 33.24
C TRP A 499 15.56 1.55 31.90
N ALA A 500 15.74 0.26 31.59
CA ALA A 500 15.09 -0.40 30.46
C ALA A 500 14.63 -1.80 30.86
N LYS A 501 13.41 -2.19 30.48
CA LYS A 501 12.82 -3.49 30.83
C LYS A 501 11.97 -4.07 29.70
N TYR A 502 11.84 -5.39 29.70
CA TYR A 502 10.91 -6.09 28.82
C TYR A 502 9.50 -6.06 29.39
N THR A 503 8.52 -5.76 28.55
CA THR A 503 7.12 -5.55 28.91
C THR A 503 6.20 -5.99 27.78
N GLY A 504 4.90 -5.78 27.94
CA GLY A 504 3.93 -5.85 26.85
C GLY A 504 2.69 -5.01 27.14
N ALA A 505 1.92 -4.73 26.09
CA ALA A 505 0.69 -3.96 26.12
C ALA A 505 -0.21 -4.29 27.33
N GLY A 506 -0.59 -3.26 28.09
CA GLY A 506 -1.38 -3.39 29.31
C GLY A 506 -0.73 -4.09 30.52
N LYS A 507 0.55 -4.50 30.41
CA LYS A 507 1.34 -5.17 31.45
C LYS A 507 2.57 -4.38 31.87
N TRP A 508 2.55 -3.06 31.69
CA TRP A 508 3.68 -2.18 31.95
C TRP A 508 4.19 -2.14 33.38
N ARG A 509 3.44 -2.66 34.36
CA ARG A 509 3.92 -2.82 35.75
C ARG A 509 4.78 -4.06 35.94
N ASP A 510 4.64 -5.05 35.07
CA ASP A 510 5.41 -6.27 35.13
C ASP A 510 6.82 -6.04 34.54
N SER A 511 7.71 -6.99 34.76
CA SER A 511 9.01 -7.08 34.10
C SER A 511 9.22 -8.54 33.73
N PHE A 512 9.50 -8.78 32.45
CA PHE A 512 9.69 -10.12 31.92
C PHE A 512 11.17 -10.36 31.58
N ASP A 513 11.54 -11.62 31.43
CA ASP A 513 12.75 -12.02 30.73
C ASP A 513 12.59 -11.83 29.21
N ALA A 514 13.72 -11.67 28.52
CA ALA A 514 13.78 -11.23 27.12
C ALA A 514 12.98 -12.10 26.13
N THR A 515 12.78 -13.38 26.43
CA THR A 515 12.15 -14.37 25.54
C THR A 515 10.82 -14.90 26.06
N GLU A 516 10.27 -14.32 27.14
CA GLU A 516 8.93 -14.68 27.58
C GLU A 516 7.87 -14.25 26.56
N ALA A 517 6.82 -15.06 26.37
CA ALA A 517 5.77 -14.76 25.39
C ALA A 517 5.05 -13.42 25.61
N ALA A 518 5.11 -12.86 26.83
CA ALA A 518 4.55 -11.56 27.17
C ALA A 518 5.51 -10.38 26.91
N ALA A 519 6.81 -10.63 26.70
CA ALA A 519 7.87 -9.64 26.51
C ALA A 519 7.89 -9.05 25.09
N LYS A 520 6.76 -8.58 24.59
CA LYS A 520 6.65 -8.10 23.18
C LYS A 520 7.29 -6.72 22.96
N GLU A 521 7.48 -5.96 24.03
CA GLU A 521 8.02 -4.60 23.98
C GLU A 521 9.25 -4.50 24.88
N ILE A 522 10.19 -3.63 24.49
CA ILE A 522 11.19 -3.08 25.40
C ILE A 522 10.77 -1.66 25.72
N MET A 523 10.63 -1.36 27.00
CA MET A 523 10.36 -0.02 27.50
C MET A 523 11.62 0.59 28.07
N VAL A 524 11.91 1.82 27.65
CA VAL A 524 13.05 2.61 28.10
C VAL A 524 12.53 3.89 28.73
N PHE A 525 12.96 4.16 29.96
CA PHE A 525 12.70 5.42 30.63
C PHE A 525 13.98 6.24 30.68
N CYS A 526 13.90 7.45 30.16
CA CYS A 526 15.03 8.34 30.01
C CYS A 526 14.79 9.69 30.67
N LYS A 527 15.87 10.38 30.95
CA LYS A 527 15.89 11.79 31.34
C LYS A 527 16.65 12.60 30.31
N LYS A 528 16.28 13.86 30.06
CA LYS A 528 17.06 14.74 29.18
C LYS A 528 18.47 14.92 29.77
N ARG A 529 19.50 14.62 28.97
CA ARG A 529 20.90 14.85 29.37
C ARG A 529 21.10 16.36 29.57
N ARG A 530 21.69 16.74 30.69
CA ARG A 530 22.07 18.14 30.95
C ARG A 530 23.17 18.53 29.96
N ALA A 531 23.02 19.68 29.29
CA ALA A 531 24.12 20.25 28.53
C ALA A 531 25.29 20.53 29.50
N VAL A 532 26.46 19.98 29.19
CA VAL A 532 27.69 20.16 29.98
C VAL A 532 28.24 21.56 29.78
#